data_AF-A0A0M3KDS1-F1
#
_entry.id   AF-A0A0M3KDS1-F1
#
_cell.length_a   1.000
_cell.length_b   1.000
_cell.length_c   1.000
_cell.angle_alpha   90.00
_cell.angle_beta   90.00
_cell.angle_gamma   90.00
#
_symmetry.space_group_name_H-M   'P 1'
#
loop_
_entity.id
_entity.type
_entity.pdbx_description
1 polymer ?
#
loop_
_entity_poly.entity_id
_entity_poly.type
_entity_poly.pdbx_seq_one_letter_code
_entity_poly.pdbx_strand_id
1 'polypeptide(L)'
;MQNDRTCYSIVFSRINAEPEDEAENHPRIWALLVAGSNDWYNYRHQADVCHAYHVLRHHGIPEEHIITMMYDDIANSEDNPYPGKLFNRPHGPDVYHGVKIDYREKDVTPENFLAILQGNSSAVKGGNGRVIKSNAHDHIFVYFTDHGSTGSVAFPYDILSACSGLILA
;
A
#
# COMPACT_ATOMS: atom_id res chain seq x y z
N MET A 1 17.43 11.42 -20.87
CA MET A 1 18.22 10.79 -19.80
C MET A 1 17.26 10.00 -18.95
N GLN A 2 17.10 8.71 -19.27
CA GLN A 2 16.40 7.73 -18.44
C GLN A 2 17.39 7.23 -17.38
N ASN A 3 17.09 7.40 -16.11
CA ASN A 3 17.72 6.77 -14.93
C ASN A 3 16.71 7.01 -13.80
N ASP A 4 16.26 6.09 -12.97
CA ASP A 4 16.58 4.70 -12.70
C ASP A 4 15.31 4.15 -12.03
N ARG A 5 14.71 3.06 -12.52
CA ARG A 5 13.42 2.54 -12.01
C ARG A 5 13.70 1.33 -11.13
N THR A 6 13.72 1.53 -9.82
CA THR A 6 13.78 0.41 -8.88
C THR A 6 12.47 0.33 -8.12
N CYS A 7 11.52 -0.47 -8.63
CA CYS A 7 10.40 -0.95 -7.82
C CYS A 7 10.94 -2.05 -6.91
N TYR A 8 10.98 -1.82 -5.61
CA TYR A 8 11.30 -2.85 -4.63
C TYR A 8 10.01 -3.55 -4.21
N SER A 9 9.90 -4.86 -4.47
CA SER A 9 8.92 -5.73 -3.83
C SER A 9 9.61 -6.45 -2.69
N ILE A 10 9.18 -6.20 -1.46
CA ILE A 10 9.68 -6.88 -0.26
C ILE A 10 8.60 -7.87 0.19
N VAL A 11 8.92 -9.15 0.18
CA VAL A 11 8.05 -10.23 0.65
C VAL A 11 8.62 -10.76 1.96
N PHE A 12 7.87 -10.64 3.07
CA PHE A 12 8.22 -11.25 4.35
C PHE A 12 7.29 -12.43 4.64
N SER A 13 7.84 -13.55 5.09
CA SER A 13 7.08 -14.68 5.65
C SER A 13 7.65 -15.02 7.03
N ARG A 14 6.79 -15.09 8.05
CA ARG A 14 7.14 -15.50 9.41
C ARG A 14 6.55 -16.90 9.65
N ILE A 15 7.32 -17.82 10.24
CA ILE A 15 6.84 -19.15 10.66
C ILE A 15 7.05 -19.24 12.17
N ASN A 16 5.97 -19.35 12.94
CA ASN A 16 5.93 -19.95 14.27
C ASN A 16 4.52 -20.52 14.46
N ALA A 17 4.40 -21.82 14.73
CA ALA A 17 3.13 -22.53 14.80
C ALA A 17 2.89 -23.10 16.20
N GLU A 18 1.72 -22.81 16.75
CA GLU A 18 1.02 -23.57 17.81
C GLU A 18 -0.42 -23.80 17.29
N PRO A 19 -1.11 -24.91 17.62
CA PRO A 19 -2.29 -25.34 16.87
C PRO A 19 -3.60 -24.97 17.57
N GLU A 20 -4.46 -24.13 16.98
CA GLU A 20 -5.88 -24.01 17.37
C GLU A 20 -6.82 -23.74 16.15
N ASP A 21 -7.98 -24.41 16.21
CA ASP A 21 -9.22 -24.38 15.41
C ASP A 21 -9.23 -24.48 13.86
N GLU A 22 -9.70 -25.63 13.38
CA GLU A 22 -9.84 -26.08 11.97
C GLU A 22 -10.73 -25.20 11.07
N ALA A 23 -11.61 -24.35 11.62
CA ALA A 23 -12.49 -23.47 10.84
C ALA A 23 -11.84 -22.13 10.45
N GLU A 24 -10.77 -21.70 11.14
CA GLU A 24 -9.94 -20.54 10.80
C GLU A 24 -8.72 -20.93 9.94
N ASN A 25 -8.62 -22.19 9.53
CA ASN A 25 -7.39 -22.84 9.08
C ASN A 25 -7.11 -22.72 7.56
N HIS A 26 -7.76 -21.78 6.88
CA HIS A 26 -7.42 -21.44 5.49
C HIS A 26 -6.52 -20.21 5.46
N PRO A 27 -5.25 -20.33 5.01
CA PRO A 27 -4.34 -19.19 4.91
C PRO A 27 -4.97 -18.03 4.16
N ARG A 28 -5.11 -16.87 4.82
CA ARG A 28 -5.63 -15.66 4.16
C ARG A 28 -4.45 -14.84 3.67
N ILE A 29 -4.69 -14.05 2.62
CA ILE A 29 -3.72 -13.06 2.16
C ILE A 29 -4.23 -11.69 2.58
N TRP A 30 -3.39 -10.99 3.35
CA TRP A 30 -3.51 -9.55 3.62
C TRP A 30 -2.60 -8.78 2.67
N ALA A 31 -2.99 -7.58 2.29
CA ALA A 31 -2.20 -6.72 1.45
C ALA A 31 -2.11 -5.29 1.99
N LEU A 32 -0.93 -4.70 1.91
CA LEU A 32 -0.69 -3.28 2.11
C LEU A 32 -0.13 -2.67 0.83
N LEU A 33 -0.90 -1.78 0.22
CA LEU A 33 -0.55 -1.07 -1.02
C LEU A 33 -0.25 0.39 -0.71
N VAL A 34 0.91 0.89 -1.13
CA VAL A 34 1.39 2.23 -0.74
C VAL A 34 1.95 2.98 -1.94
N ALA A 35 1.42 4.18 -2.18
CA ALA A 35 2.02 5.18 -3.07
C ALA A 35 2.66 6.26 -2.19
N GLY A 36 3.99 6.38 -2.26
CA GLY A 36 4.76 7.26 -1.37
C GLY A 36 4.83 8.73 -1.81
N SER A 37 4.26 9.09 -2.97
CA SER A 37 4.31 10.47 -3.49
C SER A 37 2.94 11.04 -3.85
N ASN A 38 2.94 12.35 -4.00
CA ASN A 38 1.88 13.21 -4.51
C ASN A 38 2.33 13.99 -5.76
N ASP A 39 1.45 14.86 -6.23
CA ASP A 39 1.56 15.75 -7.38
C ASP A 39 1.55 15.06 -8.75
N TRP A 40 1.05 15.79 -9.75
CA TRP A 40 0.83 15.29 -11.11
C TRP A 40 2.08 14.66 -11.75
N TYR A 41 3.27 15.21 -11.50
CA TYR A 41 4.54 14.65 -12.01
C TYR A 41 4.84 13.24 -11.50
N ASN A 42 4.21 12.80 -10.40
CA ASN A 42 4.34 11.47 -9.84
C ASN A 42 3.11 10.58 -10.04
N TYR A 43 2.20 10.96 -10.95
CA TYR A 43 1.02 10.21 -11.38
C TYR A 43 1.15 8.68 -11.32
N ARG A 44 2.28 8.18 -11.84
CA ARG A 44 2.59 6.77 -11.99
C ARG A 44 2.45 5.98 -10.68
N HIS A 45 2.86 6.52 -9.54
CA HIS A 45 2.88 5.77 -8.27
C HIS A 45 1.47 5.48 -7.76
N GLN A 46 0.54 6.44 -7.87
CA GLN A 46 -0.86 6.20 -7.48
C GLN A 46 -1.59 5.34 -8.51
N ALA A 47 -1.28 5.49 -9.81
CA ALA A 47 -1.81 4.60 -10.85
C ALA A 47 -1.34 3.15 -10.69
N ASP A 48 -0.08 2.94 -10.27
CA ASP A 48 0.50 1.64 -9.95
C ASP A 48 -0.25 0.97 -8.78
N VAL A 49 -0.50 1.70 -7.68
CA VAL A 49 -1.28 1.20 -6.53
C VAL A 49 -2.72 0.86 -6.93
N CYS A 50 -3.37 1.75 -7.68
CA CYS A 50 -4.72 1.53 -8.20
C CYS A 50 -4.79 0.24 -9.04
N HIS A 51 -3.81 0.03 -9.93
CA HIS A 51 -3.73 -1.19 -10.72
C HIS A 51 -3.48 -2.43 -9.84
N ALA A 52 -2.55 -2.37 -8.89
CA ALA A 52 -2.28 -3.46 -7.95
C ALA A 52 -3.53 -3.84 -7.15
N TYR A 53 -4.33 -2.86 -6.69
CA TYR A 53 -5.59 -3.09 -6.01
C TYR A 53 -6.53 -3.97 -6.86
N HIS A 54 -6.75 -3.60 -8.12
CA HIS A 54 -7.60 -4.38 -9.02
C HIS A 54 -7.05 -5.78 -9.33
N VAL A 55 -5.72 -5.94 -9.45
CA VAL A 55 -5.10 -7.26 -9.61
C VAL A 55 -5.44 -8.15 -8.41
N LEU A 56 -5.24 -7.66 -7.18
CA LEU A 56 -5.55 -8.43 -5.96
C LEU A 56 -7.05 -8.77 -5.85
N ARG A 57 -7.93 -7.80 -6.13
CA ARG A 57 -9.39 -8.03 -6.13
C ARG A 57 -9.80 -9.06 -7.18
N HIS A 58 -9.22 -9.01 -8.38
CA HIS A 58 -9.51 -9.96 -9.46
C HIS A 58 -9.06 -11.40 -9.10
N HIS A 59 -7.99 -11.53 -8.33
CA HIS A 59 -7.50 -12.82 -7.83
C HIS A 59 -8.15 -13.28 -6.51
N GLY A 60 -9.25 -12.64 -6.10
CA GLY A 60 -10.10 -13.12 -5.00
C GLY A 60 -9.67 -12.66 -3.60
N ILE A 61 -8.66 -11.78 -3.47
CA ILE A 61 -8.33 -11.20 -2.16
C ILE A 61 -9.44 -10.21 -1.77
N PRO A 62 -10.14 -10.43 -0.65
CA PRO A 62 -11.30 -9.63 -0.27
C PRO A 62 -10.89 -8.19 0.09
N GLU A 63 -11.80 -7.23 -0.10
CA GLU A 63 -11.53 -5.79 0.07
C GLU A 63 -11.09 -5.48 1.51
N GLU A 64 -11.71 -6.15 2.48
CA GLU A 64 -11.39 -6.05 3.90
C GLU A 64 -9.98 -6.51 4.25
N HIS A 65 -9.30 -7.26 3.38
CA HIS A 65 -7.91 -7.69 3.56
C HIS A 65 -6.90 -6.82 2.79
N ILE A 66 -7.35 -5.82 2.05
CA ILE A 66 -6.48 -4.86 1.36
C ILE A 66 -6.56 -3.53 2.08
N ILE A 67 -5.40 -3.01 2.48
CA ILE A 67 -5.23 -1.67 3.02
C ILE A 67 -4.46 -0.84 2.01
N THR A 68 -5.02 0.29 1.62
CA THR A 68 -4.44 1.17 0.60
C THR A 68 -4.09 2.52 1.20
N MET A 69 -2.84 2.94 1.03
CA MET A 69 -2.34 4.26 1.36
C MET A 69 -1.93 4.97 0.06
N MET A 70 -2.63 6.06 -0.29
CA MET A 70 -2.23 6.90 -1.42
C MET A 70 -2.74 8.32 -1.24
N TYR A 71 -1.98 9.31 -1.73
CA TYR A 71 -2.24 10.70 -1.43
C TYR A 71 -3.61 11.19 -1.97
N ASP A 72 -4.07 10.64 -3.11
CA ASP A 72 -5.41 10.85 -3.69
C ASP A 72 -5.64 12.23 -4.35
N ASP A 73 -4.58 12.84 -4.87
CA ASP A 73 -4.60 14.13 -5.56
C ASP A 73 -4.57 14.04 -7.10
N ILE A 74 -4.42 12.84 -7.66
CA ILE A 74 -4.23 12.66 -9.10
C ILE A 74 -5.54 12.65 -9.88
N ALA A 75 -6.57 11.97 -9.36
CA ALA A 75 -7.81 11.74 -10.11
C ALA A 75 -8.52 13.06 -10.45
N ASN A 76 -8.50 14.01 -9.52
CA ASN A 76 -9.15 15.31 -9.66
C ASN A 76 -8.17 16.47 -9.81
N SER A 77 -6.91 16.19 -10.16
CA SER A 77 -5.92 17.23 -10.48
C SER A 77 -6.40 18.09 -11.64
N GLU A 78 -6.10 19.40 -11.60
CA GLU A 78 -6.37 20.33 -12.71
C GLU A 78 -5.60 19.94 -13.98
N ASP A 79 -4.46 19.26 -13.83
CA ASP A 79 -3.65 18.77 -14.94
C ASP A 79 -4.22 17.47 -15.55
N ASN A 80 -5.23 16.85 -14.94
CA ASN A 80 -5.80 15.60 -15.43
C ASN A 80 -6.78 15.84 -16.59
N PRO A 81 -6.45 15.44 -17.84
CA PRO A 81 -7.37 15.59 -18.96
C PRO A 81 -8.58 14.65 -18.88
N TYR A 82 -8.58 13.69 -17.95
CA TYR A 82 -9.69 12.77 -17.68
C TYR A 82 -10.09 12.80 -16.20
N PRO A 83 -10.81 13.85 -15.76
CA PRO A 83 -11.19 14.00 -14.36
C PRO A 83 -11.87 12.75 -13.79
N GLY A 84 -11.43 12.36 -12.59
CA GLY A 84 -11.91 11.19 -11.86
C GLY A 84 -11.37 9.83 -12.36
N LYS A 85 -10.36 9.81 -13.25
CA LYS A 85 -9.81 8.57 -13.82
C LYS A 85 -8.29 8.50 -13.75
N LEU A 86 -7.77 7.30 -13.48
CA LEU A 86 -6.35 6.99 -13.59
C LEU A 86 -6.13 5.84 -14.59
N PHE A 87 -4.98 5.82 -15.26
CA PHE A 87 -4.60 4.80 -16.24
C PHE A 87 -3.17 4.34 -15.99
N ASN A 88 -2.94 3.04 -15.80
CA ASN A 88 -1.59 2.52 -15.56
C ASN A 88 -0.85 2.07 -16.85
N ARG A 89 -1.48 2.23 -18.02
CA ARG A 89 -0.85 1.99 -19.33
C ARG A 89 -1.55 2.77 -20.44
N PRO A 90 -0.88 3.05 -21.57
CA PRO A 90 -1.53 3.65 -22.73
C PRO A 90 -2.74 2.83 -23.17
N HIS A 91 -3.87 3.51 -23.44
CA HIS A 91 -5.15 2.89 -23.84
C HIS A 91 -5.66 1.81 -22.85
N GLY A 92 -5.22 1.86 -21.58
CA GLY A 92 -5.69 0.97 -20.53
C GLY A 92 -7.10 1.32 -20.02
N PRO A 93 -7.69 0.43 -19.21
CA PRO A 93 -8.91 0.76 -18.47
C PRO A 93 -8.62 1.80 -17.39
N ASP A 94 -9.67 2.47 -16.91
CA ASP A 94 -9.61 3.24 -15.68
C ASP A 94 -9.31 2.30 -14.50
N VAL A 95 -8.29 2.65 -13.73
CA VAL A 95 -7.87 1.89 -12.54
C VAL A 95 -8.22 2.60 -11.23
N TYR A 96 -8.75 3.83 -11.27
CA TYR A 96 -9.12 4.56 -10.06
C TYR A 96 -10.47 4.11 -9.51
N HIS A 97 -11.43 3.87 -10.40
CA HIS A 97 -12.79 3.55 -10.02
C HIS A 97 -12.89 2.31 -9.14
N GLY A 98 -13.43 2.48 -7.93
CA GLY A 98 -13.71 1.39 -7.00
C GLY A 98 -12.57 1.07 -6.03
N VAL A 99 -11.40 1.72 -6.16
CA VAL A 99 -10.31 1.59 -5.19
C VAL A 99 -10.78 2.10 -3.83
N LYS A 100 -10.61 1.29 -2.77
CA LYS A 100 -10.79 1.73 -1.39
C LYS A 100 -9.47 2.23 -0.85
N ILE A 101 -9.45 3.50 -0.48
CA ILE A 101 -8.30 4.16 0.10
C ILE A 101 -8.57 4.36 1.59
N ASP A 102 -7.71 3.79 2.42
CA ASP A 102 -7.83 3.80 3.88
C ASP A 102 -7.14 5.02 4.49
N TYR A 103 -6.03 5.44 3.88
CA TYR A 103 -5.22 6.59 4.30
C TYR A 103 -4.93 7.49 3.09
N ARG A 104 -5.31 8.76 3.20
CA ARG A 104 -5.20 9.78 2.15
C ARG A 104 -4.34 10.96 2.58
N GLU A 105 -3.87 11.73 1.62
CA GLU A 105 -3.18 13.00 1.84
C GLU A 105 -2.07 12.88 2.93
N LYS A 106 -2.17 13.72 3.96
CA LYS A 106 -1.25 13.76 5.12
C LYS A 106 -1.25 12.51 5.99
N ASP A 107 -2.22 11.62 5.84
CA ASP A 107 -2.29 10.38 6.61
C ASP A 107 -1.44 9.26 5.98
N VAL A 108 -0.87 9.49 4.81
CA VAL A 108 0.12 8.61 4.17
C VAL A 108 1.49 8.88 4.80
N THR A 109 1.76 8.27 5.95
CA THR A 109 3.02 8.49 6.71
C THR A 109 3.77 7.20 7.03
N PRO A 110 5.09 7.26 7.29
CA PRO A 110 5.86 6.12 7.76
C PRO A 110 5.30 5.50 9.05
N GLU A 111 4.83 6.31 9.99
CA GLU A 111 4.28 5.85 11.27
C GLU A 111 3.02 5.04 11.06
N ASN A 112 2.10 5.53 10.23
CA ASN A 112 0.89 4.80 9.88
C ASN A 112 1.23 3.50 9.14
N PHE A 113 2.15 3.54 8.18
CA PHE A 113 2.63 2.35 7.47
C PHE A 113 3.13 1.26 8.44
N LEU A 114 3.99 1.63 9.40
CA LEU A 114 4.50 0.69 10.39
C LEU A 114 3.42 0.20 11.37
N ALA A 115 2.55 1.09 11.83
CA ALA A 115 1.44 0.72 12.72
C ALA A 115 0.44 -0.24 12.05
N ILE A 116 0.19 -0.07 10.74
CA ILE A 116 -0.65 -0.98 9.94
C ILE A 116 -0.02 -2.37 9.88
N LEU A 117 1.29 -2.46 9.59
CA LEU A 117 2.01 -3.74 9.55
C LEU A 117 2.05 -4.43 10.91
N GLN A 118 2.11 -3.66 12.00
CA GLN A 118 2.07 -4.16 13.38
C GLN A 118 0.67 -4.55 13.85
N GLY A 119 -0.38 -4.27 13.07
CA GLY A 119 -1.77 -4.46 13.50
C GLY A 119 -2.18 -3.55 14.67
N ASN A 120 -1.49 -2.41 14.86
CA ASN A 120 -1.69 -1.52 16.00
C ASN A 120 -2.64 -0.37 15.64
N SER A 121 -3.94 -0.61 15.78
CA SER A 121 -4.98 0.40 15.49
C SER A 121 -4.99 1.59 16.46
N SER A 122 -4.31 1.50 17.61
CA SER A 122 -4.18 2.64 18.53
C SER A 122 -3.03 3.59 18.16
N ALA A 123 -2.07 3.14 17.34
CA ALA A 123 -0.92 3.93 16.91
C ALA A 123 -1.16 4.69 15.60
N VAL A 124 -2.13 4.27 14.79
CA VAL A 124 -2.51 5.00 13.56
C VAL A 124 -3.17 6.34 13.89
N LYS A 125 -2.90 7.34 13.07
CA LYS A 125 -3.47 8.69 13.16
C LYS A 125 -4.14 9.04 11.84
N GLY A 126 -5.40 9.51 11.91
CA GLY A 126 -6.18 9.79 10.70
C GLY A 126 -6.61 8.51 9.96
N GLY A 127 -6.96 8.65 8.69
CA GLY A 127 -7.54 7.58 7.88
C GLY A 127 -8.81 7.00 8.48
N ASN A 128 -9.15 5.77 8.09
CA ASN A 128 -10.28 5.02 8.65
C ASN A 128 -9.91 4.09 9.82
N GLY A 129 -8.65 4.10 10.25
CA GLY A 129 -8.13 3.30 11.37
C GLY A 129 -7.94 1.80 11.08
N ARG A 130 -8.12 1.34 9.83
CA ARG A 130 -7.90 -0.07 9.48
C ARG A 130 -6.41 -0.42 9.52
N VAL A 131 -6.11 -1.56 10.13
CA VAL A 131 -4.77 -2.15 10.22
C VAL A 131 -4.83 -3.63 9.84
N ILE A 132 -3.69 -4.24 9.53
CA ILE A 132 -3.63 -5.67 9.23
C ILE A 132 -3.95 -6.46 10.50
N LYS A 133 -4.93 -7.36 10.44
CA LYS A 133 -5.33 -8.25 11.54
C LYS A 133 -5.03 -9.71 11.19
N SER A 134 -3.78 -9.97 10.82
CA SER A 134 -3.29 -11.29 10.44
C SER A 134 -3.00 -12.18 11.66
N ASN A 135 -3.10 -13.50 11.48
CA ASN A 135 -2.61 -14.50 12.43
C ASN A 135 -1.36 -15.23 11.90
N ALA A 136 -0.90 -16.27 12.60
CA ALA A 136 0.32 -17.02 12.25
C ALA A 136 0.23 -17.84 10.95
N HIS A 137 -0.98 -18.05 10.41
CA HIS A 137 -1.22 -18.82 9.18
C HIS A 137 -1.43 -17.93 7.96
N ASP A 138 -1.62 -16.63 8.17
CA ASP A 138 -1.87 -15.68 7.09
C ASP A 138 -0.56 -15.26 6.39
N HIS A 139 -0.69 -14.86 5.13
CA HIS A 139 0.37 -14.25 4.36
C HIS A 139 0.14 -12.75 4.22
N ILE A 140 1.22 -11.96 4.31
CA ILE A 140 1.17 -10.51 4.10
C ILE A 140 1.92 -10.17 2.82
N PHE A 141 1.24 -9.54 1.88
CA PHE A 141 1.81 -8.95 0.68
C PHE A 141 1.98 -7.43 0.88
N VAL A 142 3.18 -6.91 0.68
CA VAL A 142 3.44 -5.47 0.75
C VAL A 142 3.90 -4.98 -0.62
N TYR A 143 3.22 -3.98 -1.16
CA TYR A 143 3.59 -3.32 -2.40
C TYR A 143 3.76 -1.83 -2.15
N PHE A 144 4.97 -1.33 -2.39
CA PHE A 144 5.34 0.06 -2.22
C PHE A 144 5.89 0.59 -3.53
N THR A 145 5.35 1.71 -4.01
CA THR A 145 5.81 2.39 -5.22
C THR A 145 5.99 3.87 -4.93
N ASP A 146 7.25 4.30 -5.01
CA ASP A 146 7.64 5.70 -4.97
C ASP A 146 9.11 5.88 -5.38
N HIS A 147 9.64 7.08 -5.19
CA HIS A 147 11.04 7.39 -5.04
C HIS A 147 11.67 6.74 -3.81
N GLY A 148 12.98 6.54 -3.89
CA GLY A 148 13.80 6.10 -2.79
C GLY A 148 15.24 6.52 -2.99
N SER A 149 16.04 6.29 -1.97
CA SER A 149 17.49 6.47 -2.00
C SER A 149 18.16 5.30 -1.28
N THR A 150 19.48 5.30 -1.19
CA THR A 150 20.22 4.28 -0.46
C THR A 150 19.76 4.25 0.99
N GLY A 151 19.10 3.15 1.37
CA GLY A 151 18.62 2.93 2.73
C GLY A 151 17.36 3.71 3.10
N SER A 152 16.60 4.25 2.14
CA SER A 152 15.34 4.94 2.45
C SER A 152 14.31 4.90 1.33
N VAL A 153 13.04 4.99 1.72
CA VAL A 153 11.90 5.21 0.81
C VAL A 153 11.14 6.47 1.23
N ALA A 154 10.63 7.23 0.25
CA ALA A 154 9.95 8.49 0.50
C ALA A 154 8.46 8.29 0.78
N PHE A 155 7.93 9.13 1.66
CA PHE A 155 6.50 9.38 1.85
C PHE A 155 6.23 10.84 1.42
N PRO A 156 4.96 11.26 1.23
CA PRO A 156 4.67 12.56 0.65
C PRO A 156 5.30 13.74 1.40
N TYR A 157 5.48 13.58 2.72
CA TYR A 157 6.04 14.60 3.60
C TYR A 157 7.15 14.09 4.53
N ASP A 158 7.60 12.84 4.39
CA ASP A 158 8.60 12.24 5.29
C ASP A 158 9.39 11.12 4.60
N ILE A 159 10.31 10.48 5.30
CA ILE A 159 11.18 9.42 4.78
C ILE A 159 11.22 8.26 5.78
N LEU A 160 10.98 7.04 5.30
CA LEU A 160 11.24 5.83 6.06
C LEU A 160 12.68 5.34 5.79
N SER A 161 13.51 5.32 6.83
CA SER A 161 14.89 4.79 6.76
C SER A 161 14.96 3.31 7.12
N ALA A 162 15.84 2.55 6.47
CA ALA A 162 16.12 1.15 6.76
C ALA A 162 16.77 0.94 8.15
N CYS A 163 17.41 1.97 8.70
CA CYS A 163 17.99 1.94 10.06
C CYS A 163 16.96 2.24 11.16
N SER A 164 15.73 2.57 10.80
CA SER A 164 14.62 2.66 11.76
C SER A 164 14.37 1.25 12.30
N GLY A 165 14.96 0.92 13.45
CA GLY A 165 15.02 -0.42 14.01
C GLY A 165 13.65 -1.09 14.10
N LEU A 166 13.29 -1.85 13.05
CA LEU A 166 12.15 -2.75 13.07
C LEU A 166 12.64 -4.08 13.62
N ILE A 167 12.66 -4.21 14.94
CA ILE A 167 12.57 -5.52 15.56
C ILE A 167 11.10 -5.92 15.41
N LEU A 168 10.79 -6.66 14.35
CA LEU A 168 9.56 -7.45 14.27
C LEU A 168 9.68 -8.55 15.33
N ALA A 169 9.33 -8.22 16.57
CA ALA A 169 9.22 -9.15 17.69
C ALA A 169 7.97 -10.02 17.55
#